data_AF-A0A2R5L117-F1
#
_entry.id   AF-A0A2R5L117-F1
#
_cell.length_a   1.000
_cell.length_b   1.000
_cell.length_c   1.000
_cell.angle_alpha   90.00
_cell.angle_beta   90.00
_cell.angle_gamma   90.00
#
_symmetry.space_group_name_H-M   'P 1'
#
loop_
_entity.id
_entity.type
_entity.pdbx_description
1 polymer ?
#
loop_
_entity_poly.entity_id
_entity_poly.type
_entity_poly.pdbx_seq_one_letter_code
_entity_poly.pdbx_strand_id
1 'polypeptide(L)'
;ANEPTIAATQENHEMEDTEHQNEPVYSYTFRDGVRSIDFVLVWQDKEAMECSSDQDLLAEHQLTEQQQHKRQHKKELSDMHARRRAVFEGNLMKEGLLLEEDLLPGVPLRFVKVHAPMEVCCRYAEILKLRMPMKEKLDECFLKNRFVIHFPGMASFEITTPAVLQDFTDVISRLFNFVRNNPAHFPPMDRHFTAVYSRDREYLFNMKSDFFQPGDRARIIDFILRRKKFCEEDDTDDFAFGIEKLLSDGTYEASYPVHEGDFDAGNNSRAVLYKNWASIKNFYKYQPLDHIRRYFGVKVALYFAWLGFYTYMLIPASIVGFLCFIYAVSTINLHIPSNDICNDHIGEKVDMCPLCDRFCGYWSLTDTCFHAKFTYLVDNPATVFFAVFMSFWAALFLEMWKRYSSEISHRWDLTGFDIQEEHPRPQYLARLAHIKKRTVNIVTKT
;
A
#
# COMPACT_ATOMS: atom_id res chain seq x y z
N ALA A 1 -37.03 -10.17 66.06
CA ALA A 1 -35.72 -9.49 66.13
C ALA A 1 -35.11 -9.58 64.73
N ASN A 2 -35.57 -8.70 63.84
CA ASN A 2 -35.07 -7.33 63.61
C ASN A 2 -33.91 -7.37 62.62
N GLU A 3 -34.24 -7.20 61.33
CA GLU A 3 -33.74 -6.20 60.36
C GLU A 3 -32.25 -5.73 60.42
N PRO A 4 -31.68 -5.12 59.35
CA PRO A 4 -32.29 -4.71 58.08
C PRO A 4 -31.44 -4.81 56.79
N THR A 5 -32.16 -4.63 55.69
CA THR A 5 -31.81 -4.05 54.40
C THR A 5 -31.05 -2.71 54.52
N ILE A 6 -30.02 -2.47 53.68
CA ILE A 6 -29.53 -1.11 53.42
C ILE A 6 -29.52 -0.86 51.91
N ALA A 7 -30.27 0.18 51.56
CA ALA A 7 -30.55 0.67 50.22
C ALA A 7 -29.38 1.49 49.65
N ALA A 8 -29.39 1.57 48.33
CA ALA A 8 -28.56 2.43 47.51
C ALA A 8 -28.96 3.91 47.67
N THR A 9 -27.96 4.76 47.85
CA THR A 9 -27.99 6.20 47.55
C THR A 9 -26.56 6.61 47.18
N GLN A 10 -26.31 6.82 45.89
CA GLN A 10 -25.15 7.58 45.42
C GLN A 10 -25.66 8.97 45.03
N GLU A 11 -25.29 9.94 45.85
CA GLU A 11 -25.54 11.36 45.67
C GLU A 11 -24.61 11.97 44.63
N ASN A 12 -25.10 13.05 44.05
CA ASN A 12 -24.50 13.89 43.03
C ASN A 12 -23.19 14.54 43.49
N HIS A 13 -22.19 14.53 42.62
CA HIS A 13 -21.15 15.54 42.61
C HIS A 13 -20.88 15.98 41.17
N GLU A 14 -21.59 17.02 40.75
CA GLU A 14 -21.12 17.97 39.76
C GLU A 14 -20.20 18.95 40.48
N MET A 15 -18.99 19.17 39.95
CA MET A 15 -18.39 20.48 39.60
C MET A 15 -16.86 20.41 39.66
N GLU A 16 -16.24 21.17 38.75
CA GLU A 16 -14.80 21.42 38.55
C GLU A 16 -14.05 20.42 37.67
N ASP A 17 -14.01 20.73 36.36
CA ASP A 17 -12.74 20.87 35.63
C ASP A 17 -13.00 21.62 34.31
N THR A 18 -13.07 22.95 34.43
CA THR A 18 -12.84 23.88 33.31
C THR A 18 -11.34 24.09 33.14
N GLU A 19 -10.90 24.12 31.87
CA GLU A 19 -9.57 24.54 31.40
C GLU A 19 -8.41 23.52 31.47
N HIS A 20 -8.50 22.50 30.61
CA HIS A 20 -7.30 21.96 29.96
C HIS A 20 -7.29 22.31 28.46
N GLN A 21 -6.60 23.41 28.20
CA GLN A 21 -5.66 23.65 27.09
C GLN A 21 -5.99 22.99 25.74
N ASN A 22 -6.26 23.85 24.77
CA ASN A 22 -6.29 23.60 23.33
C ASN A 22 -5.03 22.87 22.84
N GLU A 23 -5.02 21.55 22.90
CA GLU A 23 -4.34 20.76 21.88
C GLU A 23 -5.21 20.76 20.62
N PRO A 24 -4.65 20.84 19.40
CA PRO A 24 -5.44 20.61 18.21
C PRO A 24 -5.95 19.16 18.29
N VAL A 25 -7.22 18.98 18.65
CA VAL A 25 -7.89 17.69 18.52
C VAL A 25 -7.81 17.36 17.03
N TYR A 26 -6.91 16.44 16.67
CA TYR A 26 -6.73 15.97 15.30
C TYR A 26 -8.02 15.30 14.86
N SER A 27 -8.92 16.10 14.31
CA SER A 27 -10.22 15.63 13.86
C SER A 27 -10.09 15.13 12.44
N TYR A 28 -10.37 13.83 12.26
CA TYR A 28 -10.56 13.22 10.94
C TYR A 28 -11.98 13.47 10.40
N THR A 29 -12.74 14.34 11.06
CA THR A 29 -14.10 14.74 10.68
C THR A 29 -14.17 16.23 10.34
N PHE A 30 -15.23 16.62 9.65
CA PHE A 30 -15.60 18.00 9.36
C PHE A 30 -15.83 18.77 10.68
N ARG A 31 -16.02 20.10 10.60
CA ARG A 31 -16.30 20.92 11.79
C ARG A 31 -17.55 20.49 12.56
N ASP A 32 -18.45 19.74 11.91
CA ASP A 32 -19.65 19.18 12.53
C ASP A 32 -19.38 17.95 13.41
N GLY A 33 -18.17 17.37 13.36
CA GLY A 33 -17.80 16.19 14.14
C GLY A 33 -18.39 14.87 13.62
N VAL A 34 -19.25 14.91 12.58
CA VAL A 34 -20.03 13.75 12.12
C VAL A 34 -19.48 13.18 10.81
N ARG A 35 -19.11 14.04 9.86
CA ARG A 35 -18.71 13.61 8.51
C ARG A 35 -17.21 13.35 8.47
N SER A 36 -16.78 12.18 8.00
CA SER A 36 -15.36 11.87 7.80
C SER A 36 -14.74 12.67 6.65
N ILE A 37 -13.46 13.01 6.75
CA ILE A 37 -12.70 13.57 5.64
C ILE A 37 -12.18 12.42 4.78
N ASP A 38 -12.63 12.32 3.53
CA ASP A 38 -12.22 11.24 2.62
C ASP A 38 -11.04 11.67 1.72
N PHE A 39 -11.02 12.94 1.31
CA PHE A 39 -10.04 13.49 0.40
C PHE A 39 -9.72 14.95 0.74
N VAL A 40 -8.52 15.40 0.40
CA VAL A 40 -8.08 16.78 0.60
C VAL A 40 -7.48 17.32 -0.68
N LEU A 41 -7.88 18.53 -1.06
CA LEU A 41 -7.25 19.34 -2.10
C LEU A 41 -6.52 20.49 -1.44
N VAL A 42 -5.29 20.75 -1.88
CA VAL A 42 -4.43 21.80 -1.33
C VAL A 42 -4.11 22.80 -2.42
N TRP A 43 -4.21 24.08 -2.10
CA TRP A 43 -3.72 25.15 -2.97
C TRP A 43 -3.14 26.28 -2.14
N GLN A 44 -2.21 27.02 -2.73
CA GLN A 44 -1.56 28.15 -2.07
C GLN A 44 -2.10 29.47 -2.59
N ASP A 45 -2.48 30.34 -1.65
CA ASP A 45 -2.80 31.73 -1.93
C ASP A 45 -1.49 32.55 -2.03
N LYS A 46 -1.09 32.84 -3.27
CA LYS A 46 0.16 33.56 -3.55
C LYS A 46 0.09 35.05 -3.19
N GLU A 47 -1.10 35.60 -3.02
CA GLU A 47 -1.31 37.03 -2.69
C GLU A 47 -1.12 37.28 -1.18
N ALA A 48 -1.57 36.34 -0.34
CA ALA A 48 -1.36 36.39 1.11
C ALA A 48 0.13 36.34 1.52
N MET A 49 1.00 35.79 0.67
CA MET A 49 2.45 35.70 0.89
C MET A 49 3.19 37.00 0.57
N GLU A 50 2.64 37.87 -0.28
CA GLU A 50 3.24 39.17 -0.61
C GLU A 50 2.84 40.27 0.40
N CYS A 51 1.67 40.14 1.02
CA CYS A 51 1.22 41.05 2.10
C CYS A 51 1.94 40.84 3.44
N SER A 52 2.66 39.74 3.66
CA SER A 52 3.40 39.48 4.90
C SER A 52 4.86 39.93 4.87
N SER A 53 5.36 40.36 3.69
CA SER A 53 6.65 41.05 3.57
C SER A 53 6.43 42.56 3.58
N ASP A 54 6.30 43.14 4.77
CA ASP A 54 6.17 44.59 5.04
C ASP A 54 7.36 45.47 4.53
N GLN A 55 8.31 44.90 3.77
CA GLN A 55 9.47 45.62 3.23
C GLN A 55 9.29 46.16 1.80
N ASP A 56 8.23 45.80 1.07
CA ASP A 56 8.09 46.16 -0.36
C ASP A 56 7.21 47.39 -0.66
N LEU A 57 6.52 47.95 0.34
CA LEU A 57 5.63 49.12 0.17
C LEU A 57 6.38 50.44 -0.11
N LEU A 58 7.70 50.51 0.08
CA LEU A 58 8.53 51.69 -0.22
C LEU A 58 9.15 51.68 -1.64
N ALA A 59 8.93 50.61 -2.43
CA ALA A 59 9.50 50.45 -3.77
C ALA A 59 8.52 50.77 -4.92
N GLU A 60 7.44 51.52 -4.66
CA GLU A 60 6.40 51.81 -5.68
C GLU A 60 6.86 52.77 -6.79
N HIS A 61 7.93 53.54 -6.59
CA HIS A 61 8.38 54.55 -7.55
C HIS A 61 9.58 54.16 -8.43
N GLN A 62 10.13 52.95 -8.31
CA GLN A 62 11.28 52.51 -9.13
C GLN A 62 11.15 51.10 -9.72
N LEU A 63 9.92 50.64 -9.99
CA LEU A 63 9.72 49.39 -10.73
C LEU A 63 9.93 49.61 -12.23
N THR A 64 10.80 48.83 -12.84
CA THR A 64 11.02 48.85 -14.30
C THR A 64 9.74 48.38 -15.02
N GLU A 65 9.42 48.88 -16.22
CA GLU A 65 8.24 48.47 -17.00
C GLU A 65 8.11 46.93 -17.14
N GLN A 66 9.25 46.23 -17.26
CA GLN A 66 9.31 44.77 -17.30
C GLN A 66 8.84 44.10 -16.00
N GLN A 67 9.12 44.71 -14.84
CA GLN A 67 8.68 44.19 -13.54
C GLN A 67 7.18 44.42 -13.33
N GLN A 68 6.64 45.54 -13.84
CA GLN A 68 5.21 45.83 -13.82
C GLN A 68 4.43 44.84 -14.70
N HIS A 69 4.90 44.59 -15.93
CA HIS A 69 4.28 43.60 -16.83
C HIS A 69 4.32 42.18 -16.24
N LYS A 70 5.43 41.81 -15.58
CA LYS A 70 5.54 40.51 -14.89
C LYS A 70 4.55 40.39 -13.72
N ARG A 71 4.34 41.47 -12.95
CA ARG A 71 3.33 41.52 -11.87
C ARG A 71 1.91 41.42 -12.41
N GLN A 72 1.60 42.14 -13.49
CA GLN A 72 0.28 42.05 -14.16
C GLN A 72 -0.01 40.64 -14.66
N HIS A 73 0.92 40.02 -15.39
CA HIS A 73 0.77 38.65 -15.85
C HIS A 73 0.60 37.65 -14.68
N LYS A 74 1.32 37.86 -13.56
CA LYS A 74 1.15 37.01 -12.36
C LYS A 74 -0.24 37.16 -11.73
N LYS A 75 -0.77 38.39 -11.70
CA LYS A 75 -2.11 38.69 -11.20
C LYS A 75 -3.19 38.07 -12.09
N GLU A 76 -3.08 38.22 -13.40
CA GLU A 76 -3.98 37.59 -14.37
C GLU A 76 -3.99 36.06 -14.23
N LEU A 77 -2.83 35.44 -14.02
CA LEU A 77 -2.71 34.00 -13.78
C LEU A 77 -3.37 33.59 -12.46
N SER A 78 -3.21 34.39 -11.39
CA SER A 78 -3.86 34.17 -10.09
C SER A 78 -5.37 34.20 -10.22
N ASP A 79 -5.90 35.22 -10.90
CA ASP A 79 -7.33 35.40 -11.17
C ASP A 79 -7.87 34.24 -12.02
N MET A 80 -7.13 33.81 -13.04
CA MET A 80 -7.49 32.64 -13.85
C MET A 80 -7.55 31.36 -13.01
N HIS A 81 -6.58 31.13 -12.12
CA HIS A 81 -6.56 29.96 -11.23
C HIS A 81 -7.74 30.01 -10.26
N ALA A 82 -8.06 31.19 -9.69
CA ALA A 82 -9.20 31.37 -8.80
C ALA A 82 -10.53 31.06 -9.49
N ARG A 83 -10.73 31.54 -10.73
CA ARG A 83 -11.93 31.23 -11.53
C ARG A 83 -12.07 29.74 -11.81
N ARG A 84 -10.98 29.08 -12.25
CA ARG A 84 -10.97 27.63 -12.52
C ARG A 84 -11.31 26.81 -11.27
N ARG A 85 -10.79 27.21 -10.09
CA ARG A 85 -11.15 26.57 -8.80
C ARG A 85 -12.62 26.71 -8.48
N ALA A 86 -13.17 27.93 -8.58
CA ALA A 86 -14.57 28.19 -8.29
C ALA A 86 -15.52 27.36 -9.19
N VAL A 87 -15.20 27.26 -10.49
CA VAL A 87 -15.97 26.42 -11.43
C VAL A 87 -15.83 24.93 -11.09
N PHE A 88 -14.61 24.47 -10.80
CA PHE A 88 -14.37 23.07 -10.45
C PHE A 88 -15.09 22.65 -9.16
N GLU A 89 -14.97 23.45 -8.09
CA GLU A 89 -15.63 23.20 -6.80
C GLU A 89 -17.15 23.30 -6.92
N GLY A 90 -17.67 24.27 -7.68
CA GLY A 90 -19.10 24.35 -8.00
C GLY A 90 -19.59 23.10 -8.74
N ASN A 91 -18.80 22.56 -9.68
CA ASN A 91 -19.13 21.33 -10.38
C ASN A 91 -19.05 20.08 -9.49
N LEU A 92 -18.16 20.06 -8.49
CA LEU A 92 -18.10 18.99 -7.49
C LEU A 92 -19.32 19.02 -6.56
N MET A 93 -19.75 20.20 -6.13
CA MET A 93 -20.97 20.37 -5.33
C MET A 93 -22.22 19.96 -6.12
N LYS A 94 -22.31 20.32 -7.41
CA LYS A 94 -23.40 19.89 -8.31
C LYS A 94 -23.48 18.36 -8.45
N GLU A 95 -22.36 17.66 -8.35
CA GLU A 95 -22.35 16.18 -8.31
C GLU A 95 -22.86 15.59 -7.00
N GLY A 96 -22.95 16.39 -5.94
CA GLY A 96 -23.36 15.97 -4.61
C GLY A 96 -22.20 15.74 -3.64
N LEU A 97 -20.97 16.14 -3.96
CA LEU A 97 -19.86 16.11 -3.00
C LEU A 97 -19.98 17.27 -2.02
N LEU A 98 -19.61 17.01 -0.77
CA LEU A 98 -19.59 18.02 0.29
C LEU A 98 -18.17 18.54 0.46
N LEU A 99 -18.01 19.86 0.35
CA LEU A 99 -16.73 20.55 0.45
C LEU A 99 -16.73 21.46 1.68
N GLU A 100 -15.60 21.51 2.38
CA GLU A 100 -15.34 22.45 3.47
C GLU A 100 -13.92 23.02 3.31
N GLU A 101 -13.78 24.34 3.37
CA GLU A 101 -12.48 25.01 3.30
C GLU A 101 -12.00 25.39 4.71
N ASP A 102 -10.78 24.97 5.02
CA ASP A 102 -10.06 25.36 6.22
C ASP A 102 -8.94 26.35 5.89
N LEU A 103 -8.89 27.42 6.68
CA LEU A 103 -7.83 28.41 6.66
C LEU A 103 -6.97 28.26 7.92
N LEU A 104 -5.68 28.02 7.74
CA LEU A 104 -4.71 28.02 8.83
C LEU A 104 -4.15 29.43 9.02
N PRO A 105 -4.24 30.02 10.23
CA PRO A 105 -3.68 31.34 10.48
C PRO A 105 -2.16 31.33 10.30
N GLY A 106 -1.63 32.24 9.48
CA GLY A 106 -0.20 32.43 9.27
C GLY A 106 0.44 31.53 8.19
N VAL A 107 -0.32 30.63 7.55
CA VAL A 107 0.17 29.80 6.44
C VAL A 107 -0.63 30.14 5.17
N PRO A 108 0.01 30.43 4.03
CA PRO A 108 -0.69 30.76 2.78
C PRO A 108 -1.36 29.54 2.12
N LEU A 109 -1.42 28.38 2.80
CA LEU A 109 -1.99 27.14 2.29
C LEU A 109 -3.46 27.04 2.69
N ARG A 110 -4.28 26.65 1.72
CA ARG A 110 -5.71 26.41 1.89
C ARG A 110 -6.00 24.93 1.68
N PHE A 111 -6.78 24.36 2.58
CA PHE A 111 -7.13 22.95 2.57
C PHE A 111 -8.64 22.81 2.32
N VAL A 112 -9.00 22.21 1.20
CA VAL A 112 -10.38 21.89 0.87
C VAL A 112 -10.61 20.42 1.19
N LYS A 113 -11.40 20.15 2.23
CA LYS A 113 -11.84 18.82 2.63
C LYS A 113 -13.00 18.37 1.75
N VAL A 114 -12.98 17.11 1.33
CA VAL A 114 -14.01 16.51 0.49
C VAL A 114 -14.60 15.30 1.20
N HIS A 115 -15.92 15.22 1.25
CA HIS A 115 -16.67 14.08 1.75
C HIS A 115 -17.68 13.59 0.70
N ALA A 116 -17.71 12.28 0.49
CA ALA A 116 -18.71 11.63 -0.35
C ALA A 116 -19.89 11.12 0.49
N PRO A 117 -21.11 11.67 0.34
CA PRO A 117 -22.28 11.14 1.03
C PRO A 117 -22.66 9.76 0.47
N MET A 118 -23.41 8.99 1.26
CA MET A 118 -23.81 7.61 0.95
C MET A 118 -24.46 7.47 -0.44
N GLU A 119 -25.33 8.42 -0.82
CA GLU A 119 -26.01 8.41 -2.12
C GLU A 119 -25.05 8.49 -3.31
N VAL A 120 -24.03 9.35 -3.19
CA VAL A 120 -22.97 9.50 -4.21
C VAL A 120 -22.15 8.22 -4.26
N CYS A 121 -21.79 7.65 -3.10
CA CYS A 121 -21.07 6.38 -3.02
C CYS A 121 -21.86 5.25 -3.72
N CYS A 122 -23.15 5.10 -3.44
CA CYS A 122 -24.00 4.10 -4.09
C CYS A 122 -24.07 4.29 -5.62
N ARG A 123 -24.30 5.52 -6.09
CA ARG A 123 -24.34 5.84 -7.53
C ARG A 123 -23.05 5.46 -8.24
N TYR A 124 -21.91 5.86 -7.68
CA TYR A 124 -20.61 5.61 -8.29
C TYR A 124 -20.11 4.18 -8.09
N ALA A 125 -20.51 3.49 -7.01
CA ALA A 125 -20.22 2.07 -6.82
C ALA A 125 -20.85 1.20 -7.92
N GLU A 126 -22.04 1.55 -8.40
CA GLU A 126 -22.69 0.89 -9.54
C GLU A 126 -21.96 1.19 -10.86
N ILE A 127 -21.58 2.45 -11.11
CA ILE A 127 -20.82 2.85 -12.30
C ILE A 127 -19.44 2.16 -12.35
N LEU A 128 -18.78 2.04 -11.20
CA LEU A 128 -17.49 1.38 -11.03
C LEU A 128 -17.59 -0.14 -10.91
N LYS A 129 -18.82 -0.69 -10.87
CA LYS A 129 -19.10 -2.11 -10.67
C LYS A 129 -18.36 -2.70 -9.46
N LEU A 130 -18.33 -1.97 -8.35
CA LEU A 130 -17.64 -2.42 -7.14
C LEU A 130 -18.31 -3.69 -6.61
N ARG A 131 -17.51 -4.73 -6.34
CA ARG A 131 -17.99 -5.96 -5.70
C ARG A 131 -18.06 -5.73 -4.19
N MET A 132 -19.26 -5.85 -3.65
CA MET A 132 -19.54 -5.60 -2.23
C MET A 132 -20.04 -6.87 -1.54
N PRO A 133 -19.81 -7.02 -0.22
CA PRO A 133 -20.25 -8.18 0.54
C PRO A 133 -21.78 -8.23 0.69
N MET A 134 -22.37 -9.37 0.38
CA MET A 134 -23.79 -9.65 0.59
C MET A 134 -24.10 -9.90 2.07
N LYS A 135 -25.39 -9.82 2.45
CA LYS A 135 -25.86 -10.05 3.84
C LYS A 135 -25.56 -11.46 4.35
N GLU A 136 -25.62 -12.47 3.48
CA GLU A 136 -25.39 -13.86 3.86
C GLU A 136 -23.91 -14.14 4.08
N LYS A 137 -23.61 -14.74 5.24
CA LYS A 137 -22.27 -15.22 5.58
C LYS A 137 -22.04 -16.59 4.94
N LEU A 138 -20.79 -16.87 4.58
CA LEU A 138 -20.40 -18.22 4.20
C LEU A 138 -20.47 -19.13 5.44
N ASP A 139 -21.20 -20.25 5.36
CA ASP A 139 -21.32 -21.19 6.49
C ASP A 139 -19.95 -21.62 7.02
N GLU A 140 -19.74 -21.48 8.33
CA GLU A 140 -18.50 -21.86 9.02
C GLU A 140 -18.15 -23.35 8.81
N CYS A 141 -19.16 -24.19 8.50
CA CYS A 141 -19.01 -25.62 8.25
C CYS A 141 -18.16 -25.93 6.99
N PHE A 142 -18.22 -25.08 5.96
CA PHE A 142 -17.33 -25.16 4.79
C PHE A 142 -15.93 -24.62 5.06
N LEU A 143 -15.77 -23.83 6.12
CA LEU A 143 -14.56 -23.13 6.53
C LEU A 143 -13.74 -23.90 7.56
N LYS A 144 -13.91 -25.23 7.64
CA LYS A 144 -13.31 -26.12 8.65
C LYS A 144 -11.86 -25.70 8.94
N ASN A 145 -11.67 -25.07 10.10
CA ASN A 145 -10.39 -24.61 10.62
C ASN A 145 -9.50 -25.82 10.94
N ARG A 146 -8.93 -26.45 9.91
CA ARG A 146 -7.78 -27.32 10.06
C ARG A 146 -6.56 -26.42 9.92
N PHE A 147 -5.82 -26.23 11.01
CA PHE A 147 -4.54 -25.55 11.00
C PHE A 147 -3.57 -26.40 10.18
N VAL A 148 -3.56 -26.18 8.87
CA VAL A 148 -2.47 -26.60 8.01
C VAL A 148 -1.46 -25.47 8.08
N ILE A 149 -0.17 -25.79 8.20
CA ILE A 149 0.88 -24.81 7.97
C ILE A 149 0.67 -24.33 6.53
N HIS A 150 0.00 -23.19 6.36
CA HIS A 150 -0.08 -22.51 5.08
C HIS A 150 1.33 -22.01 4.79
N PHE A 151 2.19 -22.90 4.29
CA PHE A 151 3.20 -22.46 3.37
C PHE A 151 2.43 -21.85 2.20
N PRO A 152 2.47 -20.53 2.02
CA PRO A 152 1.68 -19.90 0.98
C PRO A 152 2.04 -20.60 -0.35
N GLY A 153 1.02 -20.90 -1.16
CA GLY A 153 1.14 -21.67 -2.40
C GLY A 153 1.26 -23.18 -2.29
N MET A 154 1.47 -23.81 -1.12
CA MET A 154 1.14 -25.23 -0.93
C MET A 154 -0.37 -25.33 -0.74
N ALA A 155 -1.04 -26.10 -1.63
CA ALA A 155 -2.40 -26.52 -1.36
C ALA A 155 -2.43 -27.09 0.05
N SER A 156 -3.48 -26.78 0.82
CA SER A 156 -3.82 -27.59 1.98
C SER A 156 -3.73 -29.03 1.52
N PHE A 157 -2.72 -29.75 2.00
CA PHE A 157 -2.48 -31.13 1.60
C PHE A 157 -3.63 -31.93 2.19
N GLU A 158 -4.78 -31.97 1.49
CA GLU A 158 -5.91 -32.87 1.76
C GLU A 158 -5.50 -34.29 1.36
N ILE A 159 -4.39 -34.77 1.91
CA ILE A 159 -3.87 -36.06 1.55
C ILE A 159 -4.56 -37.19 2.29
N THR A 160 -5.66 -37.04 3.04
CA THR A 160 -6.11 -38.16 3.90
C THR A 160 -4.88 -38.74 4.63
N THR A 161 -4.05 -37.86 5.20
CA THR A 161 -2.75 -38.26 5.74
C THR A 161 -3.00 -39.38 6.75
N PRO A 162 -2.29 -40.52 6.68
CA PRO A 162 -2.31 -41.48 7.77
C PRO A 162 -1.98 -40.73 9.07
N ALA A 163 -2.61 -41.14 10.18
CA ALA A 163 -2.64 -40.40 11.46
C ALA A 163 -1.29 -39.82 11.92
N VAL A 164 -0.18 -40.48 11.56
CA VAL A 164 1.21 -40.10 11.89
C VAL A 164 1.60 -38.70 11.39
N LEU A 165 1.11 -38.24 10.23
CA LEU A 165 1.47 -36.90 9.71
C LEU A 165 0.70 -35.77 10.40
N GLN A 166 -0.49 -36.06 10.96
CA GLN A 166 -1.29 -35.06 11.69
C GLN A 166 -0.62 -34.70 13.02
N ASP A 167 -0.10 -35.71 13.73
CA ASP A 167 0.64 -35.52 14.98
C ASP A 167 1.88 -34.64 14.77
N PHE A 168 2.61 -34.84 13.66
CA PHE A 168 3.79 -34.03 13.33
C PHE A 168 3.41 -32.56 13.02
N THR A 169 2.33 -32.34 12.26
CA THR A 169 1.84 -30.98 12.00
C THR A 169 1.32 -30.28 13.27
N ASP A 170 0.76 -31.03 14.22
CA ASP A 170 0.26 -30.50 15.50
C ASP A 170 1.35 -30.22 16.54
N VAL A 171 2.48 -30.91 16.45
CA VAL A 171 3.68 -30.59 17.23
C VAL A 171 4.33 -29.32 16.68
N ILE A 172 4.49 -29.23 15.35
CA ILE A 172 5.03 -28.04 14.69
C ILE A 172 4.10 -26.83 14.91
N SER A 173 2.78 -27.01 14.85
CA SER A 173 1.83 -25.93 15.14
C SER A 173 2.01 -25.34 16.53
N ARG A 174 2.18 -26.20 17.54
CA ARG A 174 2.44 -25.79 18.92
C ARG A 174 3.77 -25.07 19.08
N LEU A 175 4.81 -25.53 18.40
CA LEU A 175 6.13 -24.89 18.38
C LEU A 175 6.12 -23.50 17.71
N PHE A 176 5.34 -23.31 16.64
CA PHE A 176 5.28 -22.05 15.88
C PHE A 176 4.07 -21.16 16.22
N ASN A 177 3.39 -21.40 17.34
CA ASN A 177 2.26 -20.56 17.76
C ASN A 177 2.65 -19.09 17.99
N PHE A 178 3.91 -18.81 18.36
CA PHE A 178 4.41 -17.45 18.57
C PHE A 178 4.45 -16.60 17.29
N VAL A 179 4.51 -17.22 16.12
CA VAL A 179 4.51 -16.57 14.79
C VAL A 179 3.11 -16.04 14.45
N ARG A 180 2.05 -16.53 15.11
CA ARG A 180 0.68 -16.12 14.84
C ARG A 180 0.39 -14.73 15.40
N ASN A 181 -0.37 -13.96 14.63
CA ASN A 181 -0.92 -12.71 15.12
C ASN A 181 -1.98 -12.96 16.19
N ASN A 182 -1.98 -12.10 17.20
CA ASN A 182 -3.01 -12.13 18.25
C ASN A 182 -4.38 -11.78 17.62
N PRO A 183 -5.38 -12.68 17.72
CA PRO A 183 -6.70 -12.45 17.12
C PRO A 183 -7.43 -11.25 17.73
N ALA A 184 -7.03 -10.80 18.92
CA ALA A 184 -7.55 -9.59 19.55
C ALA A 184 -7.23 -8.30 18.76
N HIS A 185 -6.07 -8.24 18.09
CA HIS A 185 -5.67 -7.08 17.30
C HIS A 185 -6.06 -7.23 15.82
N PHE A 186 -6.02 -8.45 15.31
CA PHE A 186 -6.40 -8.77 13.93
C PHE A 186 -7.45 -9.88 13.95
N PRO A 187 -8.74 -9.53 14.09
CA PRO A 187 -9.80 -10.53 13.99
C PRO A 187 -9.80 -11.12 12.57
N PRO A 188 -10.11 -12.42 12.44
CA PRO A 188 -10.34 -13.01 11.13
C PRO A 188 -11.51 -12.28 10.46
N MET A 189 -11.36 -11.93 9.18
CA MET A 189 -12.43 -11.28 8.44
C MET A 189 -13.49 -12.33 8.04
N ASP A 190 -14.74 -12.05 8.40
CA ASP A 190 -15.89 -12.85 7.98
C ASP A 190 -15.99 -12.89 6.45
N ARG A 191 -15.99 -14.09 5.88
CA ARG A 191 -16.11 -14.29 4.44
C ARG A 191 -17.59 -14.23 4.07
N HIS A 192 -17.93 -13.23 3.26
CA HIS A 192 -19.26 -13.07 2.68
C HIS A 192 -19.16 -13.32 1.17
N PHE A 193 -20.25 -13.78 0.55
CA PHE A 193 -20.32 -13.76 -0.91
C PHE A 193 -20.27 -12.32 -1.41
N THR A 194 -19.55 -12.06 -2.49
CA THR A 194 -19.49 -10.73 -3.09
C THR A 194 -20.26 -10.69 -4.41
N ALA A 195 -21.00 -9.60 -4.60
CA ALA A 195 -21.71 -9.32 -5.84
C ALA A 195 -21.46 -7.87 -6.27
N VAL A 196 -21.54 -7.62 -7.57
CA VAL A 196 -21.48 -6.25 -8.11
C VAL A 196 -22.61 -5.44 -7.51
N TYR A 197 -22.28 -4.30 -6.94
CA TYR A 197 -23.24 -3.39 -6.35
C TYR A 197 -24.18 -2.85 -7.43
N SER A 198 -25.48 -2.93 -7.17
CA SER A 198 -26.52 -2.33 -8.01
C SER A 198 -27.61 -1.78 -7.12
N ARG A 199 -28.10 -0.58 -7.47
CA ARG A 199 -29.12 0.12 -6.70
C ARG A 199 -30.46 -0.62 -6.68
N ASP A 200 -30.77 -1.31 -7.77
CA ASP A 200 -31.99 -2.12 -7.89
C ASP A 200 -31.99 -3.33 -6.93
N ARG A 201 -30.80 -3.76 -6.47
CA ARG A 201 -30.61 -4.94 -5.61
C ARG A 201 -30.02 -4.58 -4.26
N GLU A 202 -30.35 -3.42 -3.74
CA GLU A 202 -29.90 -2.94 -2.43
C GLU A 202 -30.25 -3.91 -1.28
N TYR A 203 -31.36 -4.66 -1.41
CA TYR A 203 -31.79 -5.65 -0.42
C TYR A 203 -30.76 -6.77 -0.16
N LEU A 204 -29.83 -7.02 -1.09
CA LEU A 204 -28.75 -8.01 -0.95
C LEU A 204 -27.62 -7.53 -0.02
N PHE A 205 -27.50 -6.22 0.22
CA PHE A 205 -26.38 -5.59 0.90
C PHE A 205 -26.79 -4.97 2.25
N ASN A 206 -25.89 -5.00 3.23
CA ASN A 206 -26.14 -4.39 4.54
C ASN A 206 -25.66 -2.94 4.57
N MET A 207 -26.58 -2.00 4.36
CA MET A 207 -26.30 -0.55 4.27
C MET A 207 -26.08 0.11 5.62
N LYS A 208 -25.06 -0.35 6.36
CA LYS A 208 -24.57 0.32 7.57
C LYS A 208 -23.58 1.44 7.20
N SER A 209 -23.29 2.33 8.15
CA SER A 209 -22.31 3.41 7.95
C SER A 209 -20.90 2.93 7.57
N ASP A 210 -20.49 1.75 8.05
CA ASP A 210 -19.20 1.10 7.70
C ASP A 210 -19.29 0.21 6.43
N PHE A 211 -20.33 0.34 5.61
CA PHE A 211 -20.47 -0.46 4.39
C PHE A 211 -19.39 -0.10 3.34
N PHE A 212 -19.15 1.20 3.14
CA PHE A 212 -18.09 1.68 2.25
C PHE A 212 -16.82 1.92 3.05
N GLN A 213 -15.76 1.20 2.71
CA GLN A 213 -14.47 1.39 3.35
C GLN A 213 -13.86 2.73 2.91
N PRO A 214 -13.01 3.37 3.72
CA PRO A 214 -12.33 4.60 3.33
C PRO A 214 -11.55 4.49 2.03
N GLY A 215 -10.97 3.32 1.75
CA GLY A 215 -10.32 3.04 0.45
C GLY A 215 -11.29 3.08 -0.73
N ASP A 216 -12.52 2.57 -0.57
CA ASP A 216 -13.55 2.61 -1.62
C ASP A 216 -14.04 4.04 -1.85
N ARG A 217 -14.24 4.80 -0.76
CA ARG A 217 -14.65 6.22 -0.80
C ARG A 217 -13.60 7.07 -1.50
N ALA A 218 -12.33 6.90 -1.14
CA ALA A 218 -11.20 7.58 -1.79
C ALA A 218 -11.12 7.25 -3.28
N ARG A 219 -11.34 5.99 -3.66
CA ARG A 219 -11.37 5.56 -5.07
C ARG A 219 -12.52 6.19 -5.85
N ILE A 220 -13.71 6.30 -5.25
CA ILE A 220 -14.87 6.96 -5.85
C ILE A 220 -14.59 8.45 -6.06
N ILE A 221 -14.03 9.14 -5.06
CA ILE A 221 -13.72 10.57 -5.16
C ILE A 221 -12.63 10.81 -6.22
N ASP A 222 -11.56 10.02 -6.24
CA ASP A 222 -10.51 10.10 -7.28
C ASP A 222 -11.11 9.91 -8.69
N PHE A 223 -12.04 8.96 -8.85
CA PHE A 223 -12.74 8.76 -10.11
C PHE A 223 -13.54 9.99 -10.57
N ILE A 224 -14.22 10.68 -9.65
CA ILE A 224 -14.98 11.91 -9.90
C ILE A 224 -14.02 13.05 -10.25
N LEU A 225 -13.01 13.29 -9.42
CA LEU A 225 -12.04 14.37 -9.57
C LEU A 225 -11.30 14.32 -10.91
N ARG A 226 -10.97 13.13 -11.42
CA ARG A 226 -10.33 12.94 -12.73
C ARG A 226 -11.23 13.27 -13.93
N ARG A 227 -12.55 13.33 -13.75
CA ARG A 227 -13.53 13.47 -14.85
C ARG A 227 -14.27 14.80 -14.87
N LYS A 228 -14.33 15.51 -13.74
CA LYS A 228 -15.05 16.79 -13.68
C LYS A 228 -14.35 17.87 -14.49
N LYS A 229 -15.15 18.66 -15.22
CA LYS A 229 -14.69 19.82 -16.00
C LYS A 229 -14.46 21.02 -15.08
N PHE A 230 -13.54 21.89 -15.47
CA PHE A 230 -13.25 23.15 -14.76
C PHE A 230 -13.36 24.40 -15.65
N CYS A 231 -13.72 24.23 -16.92
CA CYS A 231 -14.07 25.36 -17.80
C CYS A 231 -15.55 25.69 -17.74
N GLU A 232 -15.86 26.95 -18.06
CA GLU A 232 -17.23 27.44 -18.24
C GLU A 232 -17.86 26.82 -19.49
N GLU A 233 -19.19 26.80 -19.58
CA GLU A 233 -19.95 26.12 -20.64
C GLU A 233 -19.65 26.66 -22.05
N ASP A 234 -19.13 27.89 -22.15
CA ASP A 234 -18.80 28.57 -23.40
C ASP A 234 -17.36 28.30 -23.91
N ASP A 235 -16.52 27.62 -23.12
CA ASP A 235 -15.10 27.44 -23.44
C ASP A 235 -14.87 26.20 -24.33
N THR A 236 -14.12 26.37 -25.43
CA THR A 236 -13.92 25.33 -26.46
C THR A 236 -12.85 24.28 -26.11
N ASP A 237 -12.23 24.39 -24.94
CA ASP A 237 -11.14 23.53 -24.53
C ASP A 237 -11.64 22.16 -24.04
N ASP A 238 -11.73 21.20 -24.96
CA ASP A 238 -12.15 19.82 -24.65
C ASP A 238 -11.23 19.10 -23.66
N PHE A 239 -10.00 19.58 -23.47
CA PHE A 239 -9.05 19.06 -22.48
C PHE A 239 -9.17 19.75 -21.10
N ALA A 240 -10.12 20.64 -20.87
CA ALA A 240 -10.29 21.32 -19.58
C ALA A 240 -11.11 20.51 -18.56
N PHE A 241 -10.58 19.33 -18.21
CA PHE A 241 -11.15 18.47 -17.18
C PHE A 241 -10.07 17.77 -16.36
N GLY A 242 -10.48 17.30 -15.19
CA GLY A 242 -9.68 16.46 -14.33
C GLY A 242 -8.75 17.24 -13.42
N ILE A 243 -8.62 16.75 -12.19
CA ILE A 243 -7.71 17.31 -11.19
C ILE A 243 -6.24 17.24 -11.63
N GLU A 244 -5.85 16.22 -12.42
CA GLU A 244 -4.46 16.08 -12.89
C GLU A 244 -3.99 17.28 -13.71
N LYS A 245 -4.88 17.87 -14.53
CA LYS A 245 -4.55 19.07 -15.30
C LYS A 245 -4.47 20.31 -14.40
N LEU A 246 -5.35 20.42 -13.41
CA LEU A 246 -5.29 21.51 -12.44
C LEU A 246 -4.03 21.46 -11.56
N LEU A 247 -3.52 20.25 -11.28
CA LEU A 247 -2.23 20.05 -10.62
C LEU A 247 -1.05 20.41 -11.54
N SER A 248 -1.08 20.01 -12.82
CA SER A 248 -0.03 20.38 -13.77
C SER A 248 0.03 21.88 -14.05
N ASP A 249 -1.13 22.54 -14.06
CA ASP A 249 -1.25 23.99 -14.26
C ASP A 249 -0.88 24.78 -12.99
N GLY A 250 -0.71 24.11 -11.84
CA GLY A 250 -0.41 24.76 -10.56
C GLY A 250 -1.59 25.54 -9.97
N THR A 251 -2.82 25.19 -10.35
CA THR A 251 -4.06 25.72 -9.76
C THR A 251 -4.34 25.07 -8.39
N TYR A 252 -4.08 23.76 -8.28
CA TYR A 252 -3.91 23.04 -7.01
C TYR A 252 -2.44 22.58 -6.90
N GLU A 253 -1.96 22.44 -5.67
CA GLU A 253 -0.60 21.97 -5.37
C GLU A 253 -0.58 20.47 -5.08
N ALA A 254 -1.58 19.98 -4.34
CA ALA A 254 -1.67 18.56 -4.00
C ALA A 254 -3.13 18.10 -3.92
N SER A 255 -3.34 16.81 -4.20
CA SER A 255 -4.63 16.13 -3.99
C SER A 255 -4.35 14.72 -3.48
N TYR A 256 -4.87 14.36 -2.31
CA TYR A 256 -4.61 13.04 -1.72
C TYR A 256 -5.72 12.61 -0.74
N PRO A 257 -5.92 11.30 -0.55
CA PRO A 257 -6.78 10.77 0.51
C PRO A 257 -6.13 10.92 1.88
N VAL A 258 -6.94 11.02 2.92
CA VAL A 258 -6.47 11.21 4.29
C VAL A 258 -6.29 9.86 5.00
N HIS A 259 -5.26 9.75 5.82
CA HIS A 259 -5.05 8.59 6.69
C HIS A 259 -5.90 8.67 7.95
N GLU A 260 -6.39 7.53 8.43
CA GLU A 260 -7.12 7.45 9.70
C GLU A 260 -6.22 7.80 10.90
N GLY A 261 -6.43 9.00 11.44
CA GLY A 261 -5.89 9.50 12.70
C GLY A 261 -4.38 9.33 12.93
N ASP A 262 -4.01 9.47 14.20
CA ASP A 262 -2.62 9.39 14.63
C ASP A 262 -2.14 7.93 14.81
N PHE A 263 -0.84 7.71 14.59
CA PHE A 263 -0.20 6.40 14.64
C PHE A 263 0.18 5.97 16.06
N ASP A 264 0.40 6.89 16.99
CA ASP A 264 0.86 6.60 18.35
C ASP A 264 -0.30 6.46 19.36
N ALA A 265 -1.28 7.37 19.32
CA ALA A 265 -2.34 7.44 20.35
C ALA A 265 -3.69 6.79 19.96
N GLY A 266 -3.92 6.46 18.68
CA GLY A 266 -5.23 6.00 18.20
C GLY A 266 -5.53 4.51 18.42
N ASN A 267 -6.80 4.18 18.63
CA ASN A 267 -7.38 2.83 18.43
C ASN A 267 -7.76 2.59 16.94
N ASN A 268 -7.10 3.30 16.03
CA ASN A 268 -7.42 3.33 14.60
C ASN A 268 -6.75 2.17 13.86
N SER A 269 -7.27 1.82 12.68
CA SER A 269 -6.70 0.74 11.86
C SER A 269 -5.21 0.96 11.54
N ARG A 270 -4.81 2.23 11.32
CA ARG A 270 -3.42 2.65 11.11
C ARG A 270 -2.51 2.33 12.29
N ALA A 271 -2.92 2.70 13.50
CA ALA A 271 -2.13 2.49 14.71
C ALA A 271 -1.98 0.99 15.02
N VAL A 272 -3.04 0.20 14.80
CA VAL A 272 -2.99 -1.26 14.94
C VAL A 272 -2.00 -1.88 13.96
N LEU A 273 -2.02 -1.46 12.69
CA LEU A 273 -1.07 -1.91 11.66
C LEU A 273 0.37 -1.49 11.99
N TYR A 274 0.59 -0.26 12.45
CA TYR A 274 1.92 0.23 12.79
C TYR A 274 2.53 -0.54 13.98
N LYS A 275 1.77 -0.67 15.08
CA LYS A 275 2.24 -1.32 16.31
C LYS A 275 2.45 -2.82 16.14
N ASN A 276 1.57 -3.51 15.41
CA ASN A 276 1.55 -4.98 15.36
C ASN A 276 2.18 -5.59 14.10
N TRP A 277 2.34 -4.83 13.02
CA TRP A 277 2.90 -5.33 11.75
C TRP A 277 4.13 -4.54 11.28
N ALA A 278 4.05 -3.21 11.15
CA ALA A 278 5.15 -2.40 10.60
C ALA A 278 6.29 -2.10 11.59
N SER A 279 6.28 -2.71 12.79
CA SER A 279 7.35 -2.58 13.78
C SER A 279 8.39 -3.69 13.61
N ILE A 280 9.67 -3.31 13.66
CA ILE A 280 10.80 -4.25 13.59
C ILE A 280 10.69 -5.35 14.65
N LYS A 281 10.09 -5.06 15.82
CA LYS A 281 9.87 -6.04 16.89
C LYS A 281 9.01 -7.24 16.46
N ASN A 282 8.15 -7.07 15.46
CA ASN A 282 7.19 -8.07 15.01
C ASN A 282 7.60 -8.76 13.69
N PHE A 283 8.88 -8.70 13.28
CA PHE A 283 9.35 -9.26 12.02
C PHE A 283 9.09 -10.78 11.87
N TYR A 284 9.01 -11.50 12.99
CA TYR A 284 8.80 -12.95 13.02
C TYR A 284 7.32 -13.35 12.94
N LYS A 285 6.38 -12.39 12.93
CA LYS A 285 4.95 -12.68 12.87
C LYS A 285 4.45 -12.78 11.43
N TYR A 286 3.36 -13.52 11.22
CA TYR A 286 2.69 -13.56 9.93
C TYR A 286 2.17 -12.18 9.50
N GLN A 287 2.19 -11.90 8.19
CA GLN A 287 1.68 -10.64 7.67
C GLN A 287 0.13 -10.65 7.64
N PRO A 288 -0.57 -9.66 8.21
CA PRO A 288 -2.02 -9.57 8.19
C PRO A 288 -2.53 -9.02 6.85
N LEU A 289 -2.44 -9.83 5.79
CA LEU A 289 -2.68 -9.39 4.40
C LEU A 289 -4.07 -8.78 4.16
N ASP A 290 -5.13 -9.31 4.79
CA ASP A 290 -6.49 -8.78 4.59
C ASP A 290 -6.68 -7.38 5.18
N HIS A 291 -6.04 -7.09 6.32
CA HIS A 291 -6.09 -5.78 6.97
C HIS A 291 -5.25 -4.76 6.20
N ILE A 292 -4.10 -5.19 5.65
CA ILE A 292 -3.30 -4.37 4.72
C ILE A 292 -4.11 -4.03 3.47
N ARG A 293 -4.85 -5.00 2.91
CA ARG A 293 -5.75 -4.79 1.78
C ARG A 293 -6.86 -3.79 2.11
N ARG A 294 -7.52 -3.91 3.27
CA ARG A 294 -8.58 -2.99 3.69
C ARG A 294 -8.09 -1.55 3.82
N TYR A 295 -6.85 -1.34 4.26
CA TYR A 295 -6.30 0.00 4.49
C TYR A 295 -5.62 0.61 3.25
N PHE A 296 -4.71 -0.11 2.59
CA PHE A 296 -3.92 0.40 1.46
C PHE A 296 -4.47 0.00 0.08
N GLY A 297 -5.48 -0.85 0.06
CA GLY A 297 -6.01 -1.41 -1.18
C GLY A 297 -5.24 -2.63 -1.70
N VAL A 298 -5.77 -3.17 -2.79
CA VAL A 298 -5.36 -4.47 -3.34
C VAL A 298 -3.94 -4.46 -3.90
N LYS A 299 -3.52 -3.40 -4.59
CA LYS A 299 -2.21 -3.35 -5.26
C LYS A 299 -1.06 -3.46 -4.24
N VAL A 300 -1.15 -2.72 -3.15
CA VAL A 300 -0.16 -2.74 -2.06
C VAL A 300 -0.20 -4.07 -1.32
N ALA A 301 -1.40 -4.60 -1.05
CA ALA A 301 -1.54 -5.89 -0.39
C ALA A 301 -0.97 -7.05 -1.22
N LEU A 302 -1.13 -7.04 -2.56
CA LEU A 302 -0.57 -8.06 -3.45
C LEU A 302 0.96 -8.03 -3.44
N TYR A 303 1.57 -6.84 -3.35
CA TYR A 303 3.02 -6.70 -3.17
C TYR A 303 3.49 -7.37 -1.87
N PHE A 304 2.84 -7.09 -0.74
CA PHE A 304 3.20 -7.70 0.55
C PHE A 304 2.92 -9.22 0.58
N ALA A 305 1.86 -9.68 -0.10
CA ALA A 305 1.59 -11.09 -0.26
C ALA A 305 2.72 -11.80 -1.04
N TRP A 306 3.21 -11.19 -2.12
CA TRP A 306 4.36 -11.69 -2.88
C TRP A 306 5.64 -11.70 -2.04
N LEU A 307 5.94 -10.60 -1.38
CA LEU A 307 7.13 -10.47 -0.53
C LEU A 307 7.12 -11.52 0.59
N GLY A 308 5.98 -11.68 1.27
CA GLY A 308 5.79 -12.71 2.29
C GLY A 308 6.04 -14.11 1.72
N PHE A 309 5.36 -14.48 0.63
CA PHE A 309 5.54 -15.77 -0.03
C PHE A 309 7.01 -16.03 -0.41
N TYR A 310 7.69 -15.04 -0.97
CA TYR A 310 9.10 -15.12 -1.32
C TYR A 310 9.99 -15.37 -0.10
N THR A 311 9.78 -14.62 0.98
CA THR A 311 10.54 -14.83 2.23
C THR A 311 10.32 -16.21 2.83
N TYR A 312 9.09 -16.75 2.81
CA TYR A 312 8.82 -18.10 3.30
C TYR A 312 9.48 -19.18 2.42
N MET A 313 9.48 -19.01 1.10
CA MET A 313 10.13 -19.94 0.17
C MET A 313 11.67 -19.89 0.24
N LEU A 314 12.25 -18.77 0.68
CA LEU A 314 13.70 -18.66 0.92
C LEU A 314 14.16 -19.45 2.15
N ILE A 315 13.29 -19.72 3.14
CA ILE A 315 13.65 -20.48 4.35
C ILE A 315 14.24 -21.86 4.01
N PRO A 316 13.57 -22.75 3.25
CA PRO A 316 14.14 -24.04 2.90
C PRO A 316 15.42 -23.92 2.06
N ALA A 317 15.50 -22.94 1.16
CA ALA A 317 16.71 -22.70 0.37
C ALA A 317 17.89 -22.26 1.24
N SER A 318 17.64 -21.40 2.23
CA SER A 318 18.63 -20.95 3.21
C SER A 318 19.12 -22.10 4.09
N ILE A 319 18.22 -22.99 4.54
CA ILE A 319 18.60 -24.18 5.32
C ILE A 319 19.54 -25.08 4.50
N VAL A 320 19.18 -25.41 3.26
CA VAL A 320 20.03 -26.25 2.40
C VAL A 320 21.37 -25.57 2.10
N GLY A 321 21.35 -24.26 1.79
CA GLY A 321 22.58 -23.49 1.56
C GLY A 321 23.49 -23.44 2.80
N PHE A 322 22.92 -23.25 3.98
CA PHE A 322 23.66 -23.25 5.24
C PHE A 322 24.28 -24.62 5.56
N LEU A 323 23.56 -25.72 5.29
CA LEU A 323 24.11 -27.08 5.42
C LEU A 323 25.28 -27.33 4.45
N CYS A 324 25.17 -26.86 3.21
CA CYS A 324 26.28 -26.95 2.24
C CYS A 324 27.50 -26.12 2.69
N PHE A 325 27.27 -24.95 3.28
CA PHE A 325 28.32 -24.11 3.85
C PHE A 325 29.01 -24.78 5.05
N ILE A 326 28.24 -25.35 5.98
CA ILE A 326 28.80 -26.11 7.12
C ILE A 326 29.65 -27.28 6.64
N TYR A 327 29.17 -28.00 5.62
CA TYR A 327 29.93 -29.08 5.01
C TYR A 327 31.29 -28.58 4.49
N ALA A 328 31.30 -27.49 3.72
CA ALA A 328 32.52 -26.88 3.20
C ALA A 328 33.50 -26.44 4.28
N VAL A 329 33.00 -25.80 5.36
CA VAL A 329 33.83 -25.38 6.51
C VAL A 329 34.40 -26.59 7.24
N SER A 330 33.65 -27.69 7.34
CA SER A 330 34.09 -28.90 8.02
C SER A 330 35.16 -29.65 7.22
N THR A 331 35.11 -29.59 5.88
CA THR A 331 36.05 -30.30 5.00
C THR A 331 37.24 -29.45 4.55
N ILE A 332 37.31 -28.17 4.91
CA ILE A 332 38.36 -27.24 4.43
C ILE A 332 39.78 -27.70 4.76
N ASN A 333 39.98 -28.31 5.92
CA ASN A 333 41.29 -28.81 6.35
C ASN A 333 41.60 -30.21 5.81
N LEU A 334 40.68 -30.85 5.08
CA LEU A 334 40.89 -32.14 4.42
C LEU A 334 41.21 -31.97 2.93
N HIS A 335 40.99 -30.78 2.36
CA HIS A 335 41.21 -30.54 0.95
C HIS A 335 42.71 -30.44 0.63
N ILE A 336 43.21 -31.44 -0.09
CA ILE A 336 44.64 -31.61 -0.41
C ILE A 336 45.21 -30.37 -1.13
N PRO A 337 44.62 -29.86 -2.23
CA PRO A 337 45.18 -28.70 -2.94
C PRO A 337 45.26 -27.43 -2.09
N SER A 338 44.25 -27.14 -1.26
CA SER A 338 44.26 -25.95 -0.40
C SER A 338 45.32 -26.08 0.71
N ASN A 339 45.50 -27.29 1.25
CA ASN A 339 46.53 -27.54 2.25
C ASN A 339 47.94 -27.52 1.65
N ASP A 340 48.12 -27.98 0.42
CA ASP A 340 49.42 -27.96 -0.27
C ASP A 340 49.88 -26.52 -0.55
N ILE A 341 48.96 -25.62 -0.94
CA ILE A 341 49.24 -24.19 -1.12
C ILE A 341 49.58 -23.52 0.22
N CYS A 342 48.91 -23.91 1.30
CA CYS A 342 49.09 -23.36 2.64
C CYS A 342 50.24 -23.99 3.45
N ASN A 343 50.92 -25.01 2.92
CA ASN A 343 52.00 -25.67 3.60
C ASN A 343 53.32 -24.95 3.31
N ASP A 344 53.90 -24.30 4.29
CA ASP A 344 55.13 -23.50 4.15
C ASP A 344 56.27 -24.32 3.53
N HIS A 345 56.38 -25.63 3.81
CA HIS A 345 57.43 -26.49 3.25
C HIS A 345 57.33 -26.71 1.73
N ILE A 346 56.13 -26.61 1.15
CA ILE A 346 55.86 -26.83 -0.28
C ILE A 346 55.63 -25.50 -0.97
N GLY A 347 54.80 -24.64 -0.38
CA GLY A 347 54.38 -23.36 -0.96
C GLY A 347 55.44 -22.26 -0.93
N GLU A 348 56.36 -22.23 0.05
CA GLU A 348 57.48 -21.27 0.02
C GLU A 348 58.53 -21.64 -1.04
N LYS A 349 58.53 -22.90 -1.48
CA LYS A 349 59.50 -23.41 -2.46
C LYS A 349 59.09 -23.12 -3.92
N VAL A 350 57.88 -22.61 -4.12
CA VAL A 350 57.30 -22.34 -5.44
C VAL A 350 57.13 -20.83 -5.61
N ASP A 351 58.07 -20.22 -6.33
CA ASP A 351 57.99 -18.83 -6.76
C ASP A 351 57.11 -18.70 -8.00
N MET A 352 56.10 -17.84 -7.92
CA MET A 352 55.19 -17.55 -9.01
C MET A 352 55.71 -16.40 -9.87
N CYS A 353 55.46 -16.50 -11.18
CA CYS A 353 55.82 -15.44 -12.11
C CYS A 353 55.12 -14.12 -11.76
N PRO A 354 55.78 -12.97 -12.00
CA PRO A 354 55.15 -11.67 -11.82
C PRO A 354 53.93 -11.54 -12.74
N LEU A 355 52.87 -10.93 -12.21
CA LEU A 355 51.61 -10.70 -12.93
C LEU A 355 51.69 -9.56 -13.96
N CYS A 356 52.81 -8.82 -14.00
CA CYS A 356 52.97 -7.59 -14.76
C CYS A 356 54.28 -7.58 -15.55
N ASP A 357 54.26 -6.96 -16.73
CA ASP A 357 55.39 -6.97 -17.66
C ASP A 357 56.62 -6.13 -17.25
N ARG A 358 56.46 -5.11 -16.38
CA ARG A 358 57.53 -4.12 -16.12
C ARG A 358 57.97 -3.95 -14.66
N PHE A 359 57.04 -3.95 -13.70
CA PHE A 359 57.34 -3.55 -12.30
C PHE A 359 56.66 -4.45 -11.26
N CYS A 360 56.74 -5.77 -11.43
CA CYS A 360 56.23 -6.72 -10.44
C CYS A 360 57.32 -7.74 -10.11
N GLY A 361 57.48 -8.05 -8.83
CA GLY A 361 58.41 -9.07 -8.35
C GLY A 361 57.81 -10.47 -8.43
N TYR A 362 58.66 -11.48 -8.28
CA TYR A 362 58.23 -12.83 -7.95
C TYR A 362 57.53 -12.82 -6.60
N TRP A 363 56.54 -13.69 -6.42
CA TRP A 363 55.76 -13.81 -5.21
C TRP A 363 55.60 -15.29 -4.84
N SER A 364 55.51 -15.59 -3.55
CA SER A 364 55.44 -16.97 -3.05
C SER A 364 54.01 -17.51 -3.11
N LEU A 365 53.86 -18.78 -3.46
CA LEU A 365 52.55 -19.43 -3.57
C LEU A 365 51.77 -19.40 -2.23
N THR A 366 52.47 -19.45 -1.10
CA THR A 366 51.90 -19.34 0.27
C THR A 366 51.09 -18.06 0.49
N ASP A 367 51.41 -16.96 -0.20
CA ASP A 367 50.68 -15.69 -0.07
C ASP A 367 49.21 -15.83 -0.51
N THR A 368 48.91 -16.81 -1.37
CA THR A 368 47.54 -17.10 -1.84
C THR A 368 46.79 -18.10 -0.97
N CYS A 369 47.35 -18.55 0.16
CA CYS A 369 46.71 -19.53 1.04
C CYS A 369 45.28 -19.12 1.48
N PHE A 370 45.08 -17.86 1.87
CA PHE A 370 43.74 -17.37 2.23
C PHE A 370 42.75 -17.48 1.07
N HIS A 371 43.19 -17.09 -0.13
CA HIS A 371 42.38 -17.17 -1.34
C HIS A 371 42.06 -18.62 -1.71
N ALA A 372 43.03 -19.54 -1.63
CA ALA A 372 42.82 -20.96 -1.91
C ALA A 372 41.83 -21.62 -0.94
N LYS A 373 41.86 -21.23 0.35
CA LYS A 373 40.89 -21.68 1.36
C LYS A 373 39.49 -21.09 1.13
N PHE A 374 39.42 -19.80 0.78
CA PHE A 374 38.15 -19.15 0.45
C PHE A 374 37.52 -19.73 -0.83
N THR A 375 38.32 -19.99 -1.86
CA THR A 375 37.86 -20.62 -3.10
C THR A 375 37.24 -21.98 -2.83
N TYR A 376 37.86 -22.85 -2.01
CA TYR A 376 37.26 -24.14 -1.65
C TYR A 376 35.95 -24.00 -0.86
N LEU A 377 35.86 -22.99 0.02
CA LEU A 377 34.63 -22.72 0.76
C LEU A 377 33.46 -22.36 -0.17
N VAL A 378 33.71 -21.68 -1.29
CA VAL A 378 32.71 -21.31 -2.31
C VAL A 378 32.53 -22.39 -3.38
N ASP A 379 33.60 -23.09 -3.76
CA ASP A 379 33.65 -24.07 -4.85
C ASP A 379 34.03 -25.44 -4.29
N ASN A 380 32.99 -26.18 -3.90
CA ASN A 380 33.10 -27.52 -3.34
C ASN A 380 32.07 -28.46 -3.99
N PRO A 381 32.23 -29.78 -3.89
CA PRO A 381 31.28 -30.72 -4.49
C PRO A 381 29.81 -30.52 -4.06
N ALA A 382 29.54 -29.96 -2.87
CA ALA A 382 28.17 -29.70 -2.41
C ALA A 382 27.53 -28.48 -3.10
N THR A 383 28.31 -27.53 -3.64
CA THR A 383 27.73 -26.39 -4.37
C THR A 383 27.18 -26.78 -5.74
N VAL A 384 27.71 -27.85 -6.36
CA VAL A 384 27.10 -28.47 -7.55
C VAL A 384 25.71 -29.01 -7.23
N PHE A 385 25.56 -29.72 -6.11
CA PHE A 385 24.25 -30.17 -5.62
C PHE A 385 23.32 -28.99 -5.34
N PHE A 386 23.82 -27.94 -4.67
CA PHE A 386 23.06 -26.74 -4.39
C PHE A 386 22.59 -26.02 -5.65
N ALA A 387 23.40 -25.95 -6.71
CA ALA A 387 23.03 -25.34 -7.98
C ALA A 387 21.85 -26.06 -8.66
N VAL A 388 21.87 -27.40 -8.64
CA VAL A 388 20.75 -28.22 -9.13
C VAL A 388 19.50 -27.97 -8.28
N PHE A 389 19.65 -27.98 -6.94
CA PHE A 389 18.56 -27.68 -6.03
C PHE A 389 17.95 -26.29 -6.28
N MET A 390 18.78 -25.26 -6.48
CA MET A 390 18.32 -23.89 -6.76
C MET A 390 17.55 -23.78 -8.08
N SER A 391 17.92 -24.58 -9.08
CA SER A 391 17.20 -24.66 -10.36
C SER A 391 15.79 -25.23 -10.17
N PHE A 392 15.65 -26.31 -9.39
CA PHE A 392 14.34 -26.87 -9.03
C PHE A 392 13.55 -25.93 -8.13
N TRP A 393 14.20 -25.28 -7.16
CA TRP A 393 13.59 -24.32 -6.27
C TRP A 393 13.00 -23.13 -7.03
N ALA A 394 13.71 -22.59 -8.02
CA ALA A 394 13.22 -21.47 -8.83
C ALA A 394 11.97 -21.84 -9.63
N ALA A 395 11.96 -23.03 -10.25
CA ALA A 395 10.79 -23.54 -10.96
C ALA A 395 9.60 -23.78 -10.01
N LEU A 396 9.85 -24.40 -8.85
CA LEU A 396 8.84 -24.62 -7.82
C LEU A 396 8.29 -23.30 -7.29
N PHE A 397 9.15 -22.32 -7.00
CA PHE A 397 8.77 -21.00 -6.53
C PHE A 397 7.76 -20.32 -7.47
N LEU A 398 8.03 -20.33 -8.78
CA LEU A 398 7.15 -19.69 -9.77
C LEU A 398 5.79 -20.39 -9.87
N GLU A 399 5.75 -21.71 -9.94
CA GLU A 399 4.48 -22.46 -10.03
C GLU A 399 3.63 -22.32 -8.76
N MET A 400 4.30 -22.34 -7.61
CA MET A 400 3.66 -22.17 -6.30
C MET A 400 3.16 -20.74 -6.11
N TRP A 401 3.88 -19.74 -6.62
CA TRP A 401 3.43 -18.34 -6.62
C TRP A 401 2.19 -18.18 -7.49
N LYS A 402 2.15 -18.75 -8.71
CA LYS A 402 0.97 -18.69 -9.58
C LYS A 402 -0.27 -19.24 -8.88
N ARG A 403 -0.12 -20.39 -8.19
CA ARG A 403 -1.21 -20.99 -7.42
C ARG A 403 -1.65 -20.10 -6.25
N TYR A 404 -0.70 -19.59 -5.47
CA TYR A 404 -0.99 -18.69 -4.34
C TYR A 404 -1.64 -17.38 -4.79
N SER A 405 -1.12 -16.78 -5.86
CA SER A 405 -1.68 -15.58 -6.48
C SER A 405 -3.11 -15.82 -6.93
N SER A 406 -3.41 -16.96 -7.57
CA SER A 406 -4.78 -17.30 -7.97
C SER A 406 -5.71 -17.47 -6.76
N GLU A 407 -5.24 -18.10 -5.68
CA GLU A 407 -6.01 -18.27 -4.45
C GLU A 407 -6.33 -16.91 -3.80
N ILE A 408 -5.33 -16.04 -3.67
CA ILE A 408 -5.51 -14.69 -3.12
C ILE A 408 -6.41 -13.85 -4.02
N SER A 409 -6.19 -13.87 -5.34
CA SER A 409 -7.01 -13.13 -6.30
C SER A 409 -8.47 -13.56 -6.22
N HIS A 410 -8.75 -14.86 -6.04
CA HIS A 410 -10.10 -15.34 -5.80
C HIS A 410 -10.65 -14.91 -4.44
N ARG A 411 -9.88 -15.07 -3.36
CA ARG A 411 -10.25 -14.63 -2.00
C ARG A 411 -10.53 -13.13 -1.91
N TRP A 412 -9.87 -12.33 -2.74
CA TRP A 412 -10.04 -10.89 -2.81
C TRP A 412 -10.97 -10.42 -3.93
N ASP A 413 -11.71 -11.34 -4.56
CA ASP A 413 -12.71 -11.06 -5.58
C ASP A 413 -12.17 -10.28 -6.79
N LEU A 414 -10.90 -10.52 -7.13
CA LEU A 414 -10.21 -9.95 -8.30
C LEU A 414 -10.39 -10.81 -9.55
N THR A 415 -11.08 -11.95 -9.44
CA THR A 415 -11.34 -12.84 -10.57
C THR A 415 -12.28 -12.18 -11.56
N GLY A 416 -11.79 -11.92 -12.78
CA GLY A 416 -12.54 -11.22 -13.82
C GLY A 416 -12.42 -9.69 -13.79
N PHE A 417 -11.65 -9.12 -12.87
CA PHE A 417 -11.25 -7.71 -12.90
C PHE A 417 -10.19 -7.51 -14.00
N ASP A 418 -10.57 -7.60 -15.27
CA ASP A 418 -9.67 -7.44 -16.41
C ASP A 418 -10.31 -6.61 -17.53
N ILE A 419 -9.49 -5.78 -18.19
CA ILE A 419 -9.62 -4.78 -19.30
C ILE A 419 -11.01 -4.21 -19.68
N GLN A 420 -12.08 -4.99 -19.65
CA GLN A 420 -13.45 -4.59 -20.01
C GLN A 420 -14.16 -3.77 -18.91
N GLU A 421 -13.75 -3.91 -17.65
CA GLU A 421 -14.32 -3.14 -16.52
C GLU A 421 -13.54 -1.86 -16.19
N GLU A 422 -12.29 -1.73 -16.65
CA GLU A 422 -11.53 -0.50 -16.45
C GLU A 422 -12.04 0.60 -17.36
N HIS A 423 -12.54 1.67 -16.75
CA HIS A 423 -13.02 2.82 -17.51
C HIS A 423 -11.85 3.45 -18.31
N PRO A 424 -12.06 3.79 -19.60
CA PRO A 424 -11.01 4.41 -20.39
C PRO A 424 -10.56 5.73 -19.75
N ARG A 425 -9.27 6.04 -19.93
CA ARG A 425 -8.68 7.27 -19.43
C ARG A 425 -9.43 8.48 -20.00
N PRO A 426 -9.73 9.51 -19.20
CA PRO A 426 -10.54 10.63 -19.67
C PRO A 426 -9.82 11.44 -20.76
N GLN A 427 -8.47 11.51 -20.74
CA GLN A 427 -7.67 12.10 -21.83
C GLN A 427 -7.85 11.38 -23.17
N TYR A 428 -8.06 10.06 -23.13
CA TYR A 428 -8.33 9.27 -24.33
C TYR A 428 -9.73 9.54 -24.88
N LEU A 429 -10.74 9.66 -24.01
CA LEU A 429 -12.12 10.00 -24.39
C LEU A 429 -12.22 11.39 -25.04
N ALA A 430 -11.50 12.37 -24.50
CA ALA A 430 -11.47 13.73 -25.07
C ALA A 430 -10.87 13.73 -26.50
N ARG A 431 -9.78 13.00 -26.73
CA ARG A 431 -9.22 12.83 -28.09
C ARG A 431 -10.19 12.15 -29.03
N LEU A 432 -10.93 11.14 -28.55
CA LEU A 432 -11.91 10.42 -29.36
C LEU A 432 -13.09 11.29 -29.80
N ALA A 433 -13.45 12.35 -29.05
CA ALA A 433 -14.56 13.24 -29.41
C ALA A 433 -14.35 13.91 -30.79
N HIS A 434 -13.11 14.21 -31.15
CA HIS A 434 -12.77 14.83 -32.44
C HIS A 434 -12.57 13.83 -33.58
N ILE A 435 -12.48 12.53 -33.29
CA ILE A 435 -12.21 11.51 -34.29
C ILE A 435 -13.55 11.00 -34.85
N LYS A 436 -13.73 11.09 -36.17
CA LYS A 436 -14.89 10.49 -36.85
C LYS A 436 -14.92 8.99 -36.55
N LYS A 437 -16.07 8.50 -36.04
CA LYS A 437 -16.29 7.07 -35.78
C LYS A 437 -16.00 6.28 -37.06
N ARG A 438 -14.93 5.47 -37.05
CA ARG A 438 -14.69 4.44 -38.05
C ARG A 438 -15.27 3.13 -37.53
N THR A 439 -16.32 2.65 -38.15
CA THR A 439 -16.80 1.29 -37.94
C THR A 439 -15.98 0.37 -38.83
N VAL A 440 -15.11 -0.44 -38.23
CA VAL A 440 -14.46 -1.54 -38.95
C VAL A 440 -15.40 -2.73 -38.86
N ASN A 441 -15.83 -3.25 -40.00
CA ASN A 441 -16.64 -4.45 -40.02
C ASN A 441 -15.75 -5.65 -39.66
N ILE A 442 -16.04 -6.31 -38.54
CA ILE A 442 -15.21 -7.38 -37.94
C ILE A 442 -15.02 -8.56 -38.91
N VAL A 443 -16.01 -8.81 -39.78
CA VAL A 443 -16.01 -9.92 -40.74
C VAL A 443 -15.15 -9.60 -41.96
N THR A 444 -15.28 -8.39 -42.51
CA THR A 444 -14.56 -7.99 -43.73
C THR A 444 -13.22 -7.29 -43.45
N LYS A 445 -12.93 -6.97 -42.19
CA LYS A 445 -11.78 -6.14 -41.75
C LYS A 445 -11.64 -4.83 -42.53
N THR A 446 -12.74 -4.30 -43.07
CA THR A 446 -12.83 -3.01 -43.78
C THR A 446 -13.62 -2.01 -42.98
#